data_AF-C1DVG2-F1
#
_entry.id   AF-C1DVG2-F1
#
_cell.length_a   1.000
_cell.length_b   1.000
_cell.length_c   1.000
_cell.angle_alpha   90.00
_cell.angle_beta   90.00
_cell.angle_gamma   90.00
#
_symmetry.space_group_name_H-M   'P 1'
#
loop_
_entity.id
_entity.type
_entity.pdbx_description
1 polymer ?
#
loop_
_entity_poly.entity_id
_entity_poly.type
_entity_poly.pdbx_seq_one_letter_code
_entity_poly.pdbx_strand_id
1 'polypeptide(L)'
;MRKFNYEEGVEYYIRSIYKIPLLTPEQEKEILEKIKLGDKEAFQKLILSNLRFVINIAKRYAGYGIPLQDLISAGNIGLIEAAKRFDPSKGVKFISYAIWWIKQSIINTLSQEGDIIRKPTKIQSLFQKISNAYFYLKDSLNREPSVDEIHSFLLREGLEVEKDTIENYLFFNQHFISLDEPILSQDEDIHLSDTISNSGTEDIERKLIDEDILKFIDELLDTLSPREKQILIHRFGLYGEEPKTLKEVGNIVGISRERVRQIEIRLLKKLRKLATKRKIEDLIR
;
A
#
# COMPACT_ATOMS: atom_id res chain seq x y z
N MET A 1 -17.56 25.17 -19.45
CA MET A 1 -16.19 24.64 -19.56
C MET A 1 -16.25 23.35 -20.35
N ARG A 2 -15.65 23.27 -21.55
CA ARG A 2 -15.51 21.98 -22.24
C ARG A 2 -14.67 21.08 -21.34
N LYS A 3 -15.21 19.93 -20.93
CA LYS A 3 -14.43 18.87 -20.29
C LYS A 3 -13.32 18.52 -21.28
N PHE A 4 -12.07 18.83 -20.95
CA PHE A 4 -10.92 18.35 -21.72
C PHE A 4 -11.01 16.82 -21.71
N ASN A 5 -11.32 16.24 -22.86
CA ASN A 5 -11.40 14.80 -22.98
C ASN A 5 -9.95 14.29 -23.04
N TYR A 6 -9.54 13.43 -22.10
CA TYR A 6 -8.14 13.00 -21.99
C TYR A 6 -7.62 12.33 -23.29
N GLU A 7 -8.50 11.67 -24.04
CA GLU A 7 -8.20 11.10 -25.35
C GLU A 7 -7.88 12.15 -26.42
N GLU A 8 -8.53 13.33 -26.38
CA GLU A 8 -8.25 14.44 -27.31
C GLU A 8 -6.83 15.00 -27.09
N GLY A 9 -6.34 14.98 -25.84
CA GLY A 9 -4.99 15.44 -25.49
C GLY A 9 -3.90 14.55 -26.09
N VAL A 10 -4.05 13.23 -25.98
CA VAL A 10 -3.10 12.25 -26.54
C VAL A 10 -3.10 12.34 -28.06
N GLU A 11 -4.27 12.42 -28.69
CA GLU A 11 -4.35 12.50 -30.15
C GLU A 11 -3.72 13.79 -30.70
N TYR A 12 -3.96 14.93 -30.04
CA TYR A 12 -3.30 16.19 -30.37
C TYR A 12 -1.77 16.09 -30.26
N TYR A 13 -1.27 15.52 -29.16
CA TYR A 13 0.15 15.30 -28.94
C TYR A 13 0.75 14.43 -30.05
N ILE A 14 0.13 13.30 -30.38
CA ILE A 14 0.58 12.41 -31.45
C ILE A 14 0.63 13.17 -32.78
N ARG A 15 -0.45 13.87 -33.16
CA ARG A 15 -0.50 14.66 -34.40
C ARG A 15 0.60 15.73 -34.46
N SER A 16 0.92 16.36 -33.33
CA SER A 16 1.98 17.37 -33.27
C SER A 16 3.37 16.77 -33.58
N ILE A 17 3.64 15.56 -33.09
CA ILE A 17 4.93 14.87 -33.30
C ILE A 17 5.09 14.38 -34.73
N TYR A 18 4.00 14.01 -35.40
CA TYR A 18 4.03 13.63 -36.81
C TYR A 18 4.39 14.79 -37.75
N LYS A 19 4.39 16.04 -37.28
CA LYS A 19 4.89 17.20 -38.05
C LYS A 19 6.41 17.37 -37.97
N ILE A 20 7.06 16.77 -36.97
CA ILE A 20 8.50 16.91 -36.74
C ILE A 20 9.26 16.03 -37.74
N PRO A 21 10.19 16.57 -38.55
CA PRO A 21 10.94 15.78 -39.53
C PRO A 21 11.86 14.76 -38.86
N LEU A 22 12.02 13.60 -39.50
CA LEU A 22 13.00 12.59 -39.10
C LEU A 22 14.40 13.03 -39.53
N LEU A 23 15.40 12.69 -38.72
CA LEU A 23 16.80 12.95 -39.04
C LEU A 23 17.33 11.89 -40.01
N THR A 24 18.13 12.32 -40.98
CA THR A 24 18.96 11.40 -41.76
C THR A 24 20.18 10.96 -40.95
N PRO A 25 20.83 9.83 -41.31
CA PRO A 25 22.03 9.36 -40.60
C PRO A 25 23.18 10.38 -40.58
N GLU A 26 23.29 11.21 -41.62
CA GLU A 26 24.29 12.29 -41.70
C GLU A 26 23.95 13.43 -40.74
N GLN A 27 22.68 13.87 -40.73
CA GLN A 27 22.20 14.90 -39.79
C GLN A 27 22.31 14.45 -38.33
N GLU A 28 22.07 13.16 -38.06
CA GLU A 28 22.23 12.59 -36.72
C GLU A 28 23.67 12.75 -36.23
N LYS A 29 24.67 12.45 -37.08
CA LYS A 29 26.09 12.64 -36.73
C LYS A 29 26.44 14.10 -36.43
N GLU A 30 26.03 15.02 -37.30
CA GLU A 30 26.29 16.46 -37.10
C GLU A 30 25.65 16.98 -35.80
N ILE A 31 24.42 16.57 -35.51
CA ILE A 31 23.71 16.96 -34.29
C ILE A 31 24.43 16.41 -33.06
N LEU A 32 24.88 15.17 -33.11
CA LEU A 32 25.61 14.53 -32.02
C LEU A 32 26.96 15.20 -31.74
N GLU A 33 27.67 15.67 -32.76
CA GLU A 33 28.89 16.47 -32.59
C GLU A 33 28.61 17.81 -31.91
N LYS A 34 27.54 18.50 -32.32
CA LYS A 34 27.09 19.76 -31.69
C LYS A 34 26.67 19.57 -30.24
N ILE A 35 26.02 18.45 -29.92
CA ILE A 35 25.65 18.11 -28.54
C ILE A 35 26.90 17.93 -27.66
N LYS A 36 27.99 17.35 -28.18
CA LYS A 36 29.27 17.26 -27.44
C LYS A 36 29.86 18.63 -27.13
N LEU A 37 29.62 19.62 -27.99
CA LEU A 37 30.03 21.02 -27.78
C LEU A 37 29.07 21.79 -26.84
N GLY A 38 28.02 21.15 -26.32
CA GLY A 38 27.06 21.75 -25.39
C GLY A 38 25.90 22.49 -26.06
N ASP A 39 25.65 22.27 -27.36
CA ASP A 39 24.56 22.88 -28.09
C ASP A 39 23.19 22.33 -27.62
N LYS A 40 22.40 23.21 -27.00
CA LYS A 40 21.07 22.90 -26.48
C LYS A 40 20.03 22.72 -27.59
N GLU A 41 20.14 23.44 -28.70
CA GLU A 41 19.19 23.32 -29.81
C GLU A 41 19.38 21.98 -30.53
N ALA A 42 20.64 21.58 -30.73
CA ALA A 42 20.96 20.26 -31.26
C ALA A 42 20.41 19.14 -30.36
N PHE A 43 20.54 19.28 -29.03
CA PHE A 43 20.00 18.34 -28.06
C PHE A 43 18.47 18.23 -28.15
N GLN A 44 17.76 19.36 -28.18
CA GLN A 44 16.30 19.37 -28.35
C GLN A 44 15.88 18.75 -29.68
N LYS A 45 16.58 19.07 -30.78
CA LYS A 45 16.28 18.53 -32.10
C LYS A 45 16.42 17.00 -32.14
N LEU A 46 17.44 16.44 -31.50
CA LEU A 46 17.64 15.00 -31.38
C LEU A 46 16.48 14.33 -30.62
N ILE A 47 16.01 14.92 -29.53
CA ILE A 47 14.89 14.37 -28.76
C ILE A 47 13.61 14.42 -29.59
N LEU A 48 13.28 15.59 -30.14
CA LEU A 48 12.06 15.84 -30.90
C LEU A 48 11.91 14.89 -32.09
N SER A 49 13.00 14.64 -32.83
CA SER A 49 12.99 13.72 -33.98
C SER A 49 12.73 12.26 -33.60
N ASN A 50 12.98 11.88 -32.35
CA ASN A 50 12.88 10.51 -31.86
C ASN A 50 11.60 10.24 -31.03
N LEU A 51 10.74 11.23 -30.79
CA LEU A 51 9.50 11.04 -30.01
C LEU A 51 8.54 10.00 -30.61
N ARG A 52 8.49 9.87 -31.95
CA ARG A 52 7.68 8.84 -32.64
C ARG A 52 8.07 7.42 -32.22
N PHE A 53 9.36 7.22 -31.99
CA PHE A 53 9.90 5.93 -31.61
C PHE A 53 9.48 5.53 -30.18
N VAL A 54 9.43 6.51 -29.26
CA VAL A 54 8.94 6.31 -27.89
C VAL A 54 7.49 5.82 -27.89
N ILE A 55 6.62 6.43 -28.70
CA ILE A 55 5.21 6.02 -28.83
C ILE A 55 5.10 4.55 -29.24
N ASN A 56 5.90 4.10 -30.21
CA ASN A 56 5.90 2.71 -30.65
C ASN A 56 6.33 1.75 -29.53
N ILE A 57 7.32 2.12 -28.71
CA ILE A 57 7.71 1.32 -27.55
C ILE A 57 6.60 1.30 -26.50
N ALA A 58 6.06 2.46 -26.13
CA ALA A 58 5.06 2.62 -25.08
C ALA A 58 3.76 1.85 -25.36
N LYS A 59 3.33 1.78 -26.62
CA LYS A 59 2.13 1.01 -27.03
C LYS A 59 2.19 -0.47 -26.62
N ARG A 60 3.39 -1.07 -26.53
CA ARG A 60 3.55 -2.48 -26.10
C ARG A 60 3.32 -2.68 -24.59
N TYR A 61 3.30 -1.60 -23.83
CA TYR A 61 3.09 -1.59 -22.38
C TYR A 61 1.74 -0.98 -22.00
N ALA A 62 0.85 -0.73 -22.98
CA ALA A 62 -0.51 -0.30 -22.70
C ALA A 62 -1.32 -1.44 -22.03
N GLY A 63 -2.27 -1.07 -21.18
CA GLY A 63 -3.15 -2.03 -20.49
C GLY A 63 -2.60 -2.60 -19.19
N TYR A 64 -1.41 -2.17 -18.74
CA TYR A 64 -0.80 -2.58 -17.47
C TYR A 64 -1.09 -1.58 -16.33
N GLY A 65 -2.32 -1.07 -16.25
CA GLY A 65 -2.77 -0.19 -15.15
C GLY A 65 -2.44 1.30 -15.27
N ILE A 66 -1.56 1.69 -16.20
CA ILE A 66 -1.20 3.11 -16.44
C ILE A 66 -1.75 3.59 -17.80
N PRO A 67 -2.32 4.81 -17.88
CA PRO A 67 -2.72 5.43 -19.15
C PRO A 67 -1.56 5.54 -20.16
N LEU A 68 -1.88 5.40 -21.45
CA LEU A 68 -0.88 5.47 -22.52
C LEU A 68 -0.09 6.79 -22.52
N GLN A 69 -0.73 7.91 -22.15
CA GLN A 69 -0.07 9.22 -22.07
C GLN A 69 1.09 9.23 -21.05
N ASP A 70 0.89 8.58 -19.91
CA ASP A 70 1.88 8.55 -18.83
C ASP A 70 3.02 7.60 -19.19
N LEU A 71 2.72 6.50 -19.88
CA LEU A 71 3.75 5.62 -20.46
C LEU A 71 4.61 6.33 -21.51
N ILE A 72 3.99 7.14 -22.37
CA ILE A 72 4.70 7.97 -23.35
C ILE A 72 5.58 9.00 -22.62
N SER A 73 5.05 9.65 -21.59
CA SER A 73 5.77 10.65 -20.80
C SER A 73 6.98 10.03 -20.08
N ALA A 74 6.80 8.87 -19.44
CA ALA A 74 7.87 8.09 -18.85
C ALA A 74 8.93 7.68 -19.89
N GLY A 75 8.49 7.23 -21.07
CA GLY A 75 9.39 6.90 -22.17
C GLY A 75 10.18 8.10 -22.67
N ASN A 76 9.58 9.29 -22.70
CA ASN A 76 10.27 10.54 -23.07
C ASN A 76 11.36 10.91 -22.06
N ILE A 77 11.10 10.71 -20.76
CA ILE A 77 12.12 10.89 -19.72
C ILE A 77 13.30 9.94 -19.96
N GLY A 78 13.03 8.68 -20.30
CA GLY A 78 14.05 7.71 -20.68
C GLY A 78 14.84 8.12 -21.93
N LEU A 79 14.18 8.65 -22.95
CA LEU A 79 14.82 9.17 -24.16
C LEU A 79 15.77 10.34 -23.85
N ILE A 80 15.34 11.28 -23.00
CA ILE A 80 16.16 12.42 -22.57
C ILE A 80 17.41 11.93 -21.84
N GLU A 81 17.27 10.94 -20.95
CA GLU A 81 18.40 10.39 -20.20
C GLU A 81 19.37 9.63 -21.12
N ALA A 82 18.85 8.92 -22.14
CA ALA A 82 19.66 8.33 -23.19
C ALA A 82 20.46 9.39 -23.94
N ALA A 83 19.83 10.49 -24.35
CA ALA A 83 20.47 11.56 -25.10
C ALA A 83 21.60 12.23 -24.31
N LYS A 84 21.46 12.36 -22.98
CA LYS A 84 22.52 12.94 -22.11
C LYS A 84 23.75 12.04 -21.99
N ARG A 85 23.56 10.72 -21.97
CA ARG A 85 24.63 9.74 -21.68
C ARG A 85 25.22 9.07 -22.92
N PHE A 86 24.63 9.31 -24.08
CA PHE A 86 25.04 8.67 -25.32
C PHE A 86 26.41 9.16 -25.78
N ASP A 87 27.28 8.21 -26.12
CA ASP A 87 28.58 8.51 -26.74
C ASP A 87 28.65 7.98 -28.18
N PRO A 88 28.63 8.88 -29.19
CA PRO A 88 28.81 8.55 -30.59
C PRO A 88 30.10 7.79 -30.93
N SER A 89 31.14 7.90 -30.10
CA SER A 89 32.45 7.26 -30.36
C SER A 89 32.36 5.73 -30.43
N LYS A 90 31.31 5.14 -29.81
CA LYS A 90 31.09 3.69 -29.71
C LYS A 90 30.53 3.05 -31.00
N GLY A 91 30.29 3.83 -32.05
CA GLY A 91 29.92 3.31 -33.37
C GLY A 91 28.51 2.69 -33.46
N VAL A 92 27.66 2.89 -32.46
CA VAL A 92 26.27 2.40 -32.43
C VAL A 92 25.29 3.53 -32.72
N LYS A 93 24.15 3.23 -33.34
CA LYS A 93 23.09 4.22 -33.59
C LYS A 93 22.49 4.70 -32.26
N PHE A 94 22.10 5.97 -32.17
CA PHE A 94 21.50 6.53 -30.95
C PHE A 94 20.28 5.73 -30.50
N ILE A 95 19.39 5.40 -31.44
CA ILE A 95 18.16 4.66 -31.18
C ILE A 95 18.45 3.30 -30.54
N SER A 96 19.50 2.59 -30.98
CA SER A 96 19.88 1.29 -30.42
C SER A 96 20.23 1.39 -28.93
N TYR A 97 20.85 2.49 -28.52
CA TYR A 97 21.15 2.78 -27.12
C TYR A 97 19.90 3.26 -26.36
N ALA A 98 19.10 4.13 -26.97
CA ALA A 98 17.92 4.74 -26.36
C ALA A 98 16.83 3.72 -25.99
N ILE A 99 16.69 2.62 -26.73
CA ILE A 99 15.71 1.56 -26.44
C ILE A 99 15.78 1.10 -24.98
N TRP A 100 16.99 0.90 -24.45
CA TRP A 100 17.18 0.41 -23.08
C TRP A 100 16.69 1.41 -22.05
N TRP A 101 17.03 2.69 -22.20
CA TRP A 101 16.60 3.76 -21.31
C TRP A 101 15.09 4.01 -21.37
N ILE A 102 14.50 3.97 -22.57
CA ILE A 102 13.06 4.13 -22.75
C ILE A 102 12.33 2.99 -22.04
N LYS A 103 12.73 1.73 -22.29
CA LYS A 103 12.13 0.56 -21.64
C LYS A 103 12.30 0.61 -20.12
N GLN A 104 13.50 0.91 -19.65
CA GLN A 104 13.78 0.99 -18.22
C GLN A 104 12.92 2.05 -17.54
N SER A 105 12.78 3.23 -18.15
CA SER A 105 11.95 4.31 -17.61
C SER A 105 10.47 3.90 -17.55
N ILE A 106 9.94 3.31 -18.62
CA ILE A 106 8.55 2.81 -18.67
C ILE A 106 8.32 1.72 -17.62
N ILE A 107 9.19 0.72 -17.53
CA ILE A 107 9.08 -0.37 -16.56
C ILE A 107 9.18 0.15 -15.12
N ASN A 108 10.05 1.15 -14.89
CA ASN A 108 10.15 1.78 -13.57
C ASN A 108 8.89 2.55 -13.20
N THR A 109 8.28 3.30 -14.13
CA THR A 109 6.99 3.97 -13.86
C THR A 109 5.88 2.95 -13.61
N LEU A 110 5.77 1.90 -14.42
CA LEU A 110 4.84 0.78 -14.18
C LEU A 110 5.03 0.14 -12.80
N SER A 111 6.29 -0.02 -12.37
CA SER A 111 6.63 -0.54 -11.06
C SER A 111 6.15 0.35 -9.91
N GLN A 112 6.21 1.67 -10.09
CA GLN A 112 5.89 2.64 -9.04
C GLN A 112 4.41 3.03 -8.99
N GLU A 113 3.74 3.07 -10.14
CA GLU A 113 2.41 3.67 -10.31
C GLU A 113 1.38 2.70 -10.92
N GLY A 114 1.79 1.52 -11.41
CA GLY A 114 0.88 0.60 -12.12
C GLY A 114 -0.01 -0.25 -11.20
N ASP A 115 0.39 -0.41 -9.93
CA ASP A 115 -0.40 -1.11 -8.92
C ASP A 115 -1.07 -0.10 -7.98
N ILE A 116 -2.33 -0.35 -7.61
CA ILE A 116 -3.07 0.44 -6.60
C ILE A 116 -2.30 0.48 -5.27
N ILE A 117 -1.70 -0.64 -4.88
CA ILE A 117 -0.81 -0.73 -3.72
C ILE A 117 0.62 -0.81 -4.22
N ARG A 118 1.40 0.22 -3.92
CA ARG A 118 2.82 0.27 -4.29
C ARG A 118 3.60 -0.85 -3.61
N LYS A 119 4.29 -1.65 -4.43
CA LYS A 119 5.18 -2.73 -3.98
C LYS A 119 6.65 -2.35 -4.16
N PRO A 120 7.55 -2.73 -3.25
CA PRO A 120 8.99 -2.61 -3.45
C PRO A 120 9.48 -3.38 -4.69
N THR A 121 10.47 -2.85 -5.40
CA THR A 121 11.02 -3.42 -6.64
C THR A 121 11.52 -4.86 -6.48
N LYS A 122 12.17 -5.19 -5.35
CA LYS A 122 12.64 -6.54 -5.05
C LYS A 122 11.47 -7.55 -5.03
N ILE A 123 10.37 -7.17 -4.38
CA ILE A 123 9.17 -8.02 -4.26
C ILE A 123 8.50 -8.17 -5.62
N GLN A 124 8.42 -7.11 -6.42
CA GLN A 124 7.83 -7.18 -7.76
C GLN A 124 8.62 -8.10 -8.70
N SER A 125 9.95 -8.08 -8.64
CA SER A 125 10.79 -9.00 -9.43
C SER A 125 10.56 -10.46 -9.07
N LEU A 126 10.30 -10.74 -7.79
CA LEU A 126 9.97 -12.07 -7.30
C LEU A 126 8.56 -12.49 -7.78
N PHE A 127 7.59 -11.58 -7.63
CA PHE A 127 6.21 -11.79 -8.08
C PHE A 127 6.13 -12.07 -9.58
N GLN A 128 6.93 -11.39 -10.42
CA GLN A 128 6.98 -11.69 -11.84
C GLN A 128 7.46 -13.12 -12.13
N LYS A 129 8.46 -13.61 -11.37
CA LYS A 129 8.96 -14.99 -11.51
C LYS A 129 7.91 -16.01 -11.08
N ILE A 130 7.25 -15.76 -9.94
CA ILE A 130 6.14 -16.59 -9.47
C ILE A 130 4.99 -16.57 -10.48
N SER A 131 4.68 -15.42 -11.07
CA SER A 131 3.66 -15.26 -12.12
C SER A 131 3.99 -16.08 -13.36
N ASN A 132 5.22 -16.00 -13.85
CA ASN A 132 5.65 -16.74 -15.02
C ASN A 132 5.59 -18.25 -14.77
N ALA A 133 6.05 -18.70 -13.58
CA ALA A 133 5.94 -20.09 -13.16
C ALA A 133 4.47 -20.54 -13.06
N TYR A 134 3.61 -19.73 -12.47
CA TYR A 134 2.18 -19.99 -12.36
C TYR A 134 1.52 -20.18 -13.73
N PHE A 135 1.73 -19.24 -14.66
CA PHE A 135 1.13 -19.34 -16.01
C PHE A 135 1.71 -20.51 -16.82
N TYR A 136 3.01 -20.76 -16.73
CA TYR A 136 3.63 -21.91 -17.38
C TYR A 136 3.07 -23.24 -16.87
N LEU A 137 2.94 -23.39 -15.56
CA LEU A 137 2.36 -24.59 -14.95
C LEU A 137 0.86 -24.71 -15.24
N LYS A 138 0.12 -23.60 -15.24
CA LYS A 138 -1.30 -23.58 -15.58
C LYS A 138 -1.54 -24.09 -17.00
N ASP A 139 -0.72 -23.66 -17.95
CA ASP A 139 -0.77 -24.12 -19.35
C ASP A 139 -0.38 -25.61 -19.46
N SER A 140 0.71 -26.01 -18.79
CA SER A 140 1.22 -27.38 -18.84
C SER A 140 0.30 -28.41 -18.17
N LEU A 141 -0.34 -28.04 -17.06
CA LEU A 141 -1.21 -28.92 -16.27
C LEU A 141 -2.68 -28.81 -16.69
N ASN A 142 -3.03 -27.79 -17.48
CA ASN A 142 -4.40 -27.44 -17.87
C ASN A 142 -5.36 -27.31 -16.67
N ARG A 143 -4.83 -26.87 -15.53
CA ARG A 143 -5.55 -26.60 -14.26
C ARG A 143 -4.77 -25.59 -13.43
N GLU A 144 -5.36 -25.09 -12.34
CA GLU A 144 -4.63 -24.24 -11.40
C GLU A 144 -3.53 -25.04 -10.66
N PRO A 145 -2.28 -24.54 -10.63
CA PRO A 145 -1.18 -25.19 -9.93
C PRO A 145 -1.26 -24.95 -8.42
N SER A 146 -0.87 -25.95 -7.63
CA SER A 146 -0.74 -25.85 -6.17
C SER A 146 0.50 -25.04 -5.76
N VAL A 147 0.48 -24.45 -4.57
CA VAL A 147 1.64 -23.78 -3.93
C VAL A 147 2.88 -24.67 -3.96
N ASP A 148 2.71 -25.97 -3.64
CA ASP A 148 3.81 -26.94 -3.63
C ASP A 148 4.41 -27.18 -5.03
N GLU A 149 3.56 -27.17 -6.06
CA GLU A 149 3.98 -27.37 -7.45
C GLU A 149 4.78 -26.17 -7.94
N ILE A 150 4.30 -24.96 -7.66
CA ILE A 150 4.99 -23.71 -7.97
C ILE A 150 6.34 -23.65 -7.24
N HIS A 151 6.35 -23.97 -5.94
CA HIS A 151 7.58 -24.03 -5.13
C HIS A 151 8.59 -25.00 -5.73
N SER A 152 8.15 -26.22 -6.06
CA SER A 152 9.03 -27.24 -6.64
C SER A 152 9.59 -26.84 -8.01
N PHE A 153 8.80 -26.14 -8.82
CA PHE A 153 9.22 -25.62 -10.12
C PHE A 153 10.26 -24.51 -9.96
N LEU A 154 10.03 -23.55 -9.08
CA LEU A 154 10.97 -22.46 -8.80
C LEU A 154 12.30 -22.99 -8.24
N LEU A 155 12.25 -24.00 -7.37
CA LEU A 155 13.46 -24.64 -6.84
C LEU A 155 14.30 -25.30 -7.94
N ARG A 156 13.65 -25.95 -8.93
CA ARG A 156 14.34 -26.56 -10.09
C ARG A 156 15.03 -25.52 -10.99
N GLU A 157 14.43 -24.33 -11.11
CA GLU A 157 15.01 -23.18 -11.80
C GLU A 157 16.13 -22.48 -11.00
N GLY A 158 16.46 -22.98 -9.80
CA GLY A 158 17.50 -22.42 -8.93
C GLY A 158 17.05 -21.21 -8.12
N LEU A 159 15.75 -21.04 -7.92
CA LEU A 159 15.16 -19.94 -7.14
C LEU A 159 14.61 -20.48 -5.81
N GLU A 160 15.30 -20.13 -4.72
CA GLU A 160 14.81 -20.41 -3.38
C GLU A 160 13.78 -19.34 -2.97
N VAL A 161 12.52 -19.76 -2.83
CA VAL A 161 11.41 -18.91 -2.43
C VAL A 161 10.62 -19.66 -1.36
N GLU A 162 10.35 -19.04 -0.23
CA GLU A 162 9.54 -19.66 0.83
C GLU A 162 8.08 -19.87 0.36
N LYS A 163 7.45 -20.96 0.80
CA LYS A 163 6.06 -21.28 0.46
C LYS A 163 5.09 -20.17 0.90
N ASP A 164 5.28 -19.61 2.08
CA ASP A 164 4.50 -18.48 2.59
C ASP A 164 4.53 -17.28 1.63
N THR A 165 5.66 -17.05 0.95
CA THR A 165 5.75 -15.97 -0.04
C THR A 165 4.93 -16.26 -1.29
N ILE A 166 4.82 -17.53 -1.69
CA ILE A 166 3.99 -17.97 -2.82
C ILE A 166 2.51 -17.89 -2.43
N GLU A 167 2.14 -18.31 -1.23
CA GLU A 167 0.78 -18.16 -0.70
C GLU A 167 0.35 -16.70 -0.65
N ASN A 168 1.20 -15.85 -0.08
CA ASN A 168 0.98 -14.41 -0.08
C ASN A 168 0.83 -13.85 -1.50
N TYR A 169 1.67 -14.27 -2.45
CA TYR A 169 1.52 -13.87 -3.85
C TYR A 169 0.14 -14.26 -4.42
N LEU A 170 -0.29 -15.51 -4.22
CA LEU A 170 -1.59 -15.98 -4.73
C LEU A 170 -2.76 -15.23 -4.07
N PHE A 171 -2.62 -14.86 -2.80
CA PHE A 171 -3.60 -14.04 -2.09
C PHE A 171 -3.63 -12.58 -2.60
N PHE A 172 -2.46 -11.93 -2.71
CA PHE A 172 -2.35 -10.52 -3.11
C PHE A 172 -2.62 -10.28 -4.60
N ASN A 173 -2.52 -11.29 -5.45
CA ASN A 173 -2.87 -11.17 -6.86
C ASN A 173 -4.37 -11.32 -7.14
N GLN A 174 -5.20 -11.41 -6.10
CA GLN A 174 -6.63 -11.19 -6.27
C GLN A 174 -6.85 -9.74 -6.72
N HIS A 175 -7.63 -9.58 -7.79
CA HIS A 175 -7.91 -8.27 -8.37
C HIS A 175 -8.60 -7.37 -7.33
N PHE A 176 -8.14 -6.13 -7.21
CA PHE A 176 -8.84 -5.12 -6.43
C PHE A 176 -10.19 -4.81 -7.10
N ILE A 177 -11.24 -4.80 -6.28
CA ILE A 177 -12.61 -4.47 -6.70
C ILE A 177 -12.92 -3.06 -6.20
N SER A 178 -13.63 -2.26 -7.00
CA SER A 178 -14.04 -0.93 -6.56
C SER A 178 -15.14 -1.06 -5.50
N LEU A 179 -15.07 -0.24 -4.45
CA LEU A 179 -16.17 -0.15 -3.48
C LEU A 179 -17.43 0.46 -4.10
N ASP A 180 -17.27 1.25 -5.16
CA ASP A 180 -18.38 1.83 -5.93
C ASP A 180 -18.92 0.86 -6.99
N GLU A 181 -18.39 -0.37 -7.08
CA GLU A 181 -18.92 -1.36 -8.02
C GLU A 181 -20.32 -1.82 -7.55
N PRO A 182 -21.35 -1.75 -8.42
CA PRO A 182 -22.70 -2.18 -8.05
C PRO A 182 -22.73 -3.70 -7.86
N ILE A 183 -23.41 -4.16 -6.81
CA ILE A 183 -23.44 -5.59 -6.45
C ILE A 183 -24.37 -6.39 -7.38
N LEU A 184 -25.45 -5.75 -7.85
CA LEU A 184 -26.45 -6.33 -8.72
C LEU A 184 -26.49 -5.56 -10.04
N SER A 185 -26.54 -6.28 -11.15
CA SER A 185 -26.55 -5.71 -12.50
C SER A 185 -27.84 -4.94 -12.86
N GLN A 186 -28.86 -4.98 -12.01
CA GLN A 186 -30.16 -4.34 -12.25
C GLN A 186 -30.47 -3.16 -11.32
N ASP A 187 -29.74 -3.01 -10.21
CA ASP A 187 -29.92 -1.94 -9.25
C ASP A 187 -28.62 -1.12 -9.16
N GLU A 188 -28.62 0.06 -9.79
CA GLU A 188 -27.47 0.98 -9.76
C GLU A 188 -27.25 1.64 -8.39
N ASP A 189 -28.19 1.46 -7.45
CA ASP A 189 -28.23 2.18 -6.17
C ASP A 189 -27.52 1.45 -5.01
N ILE A 190 -27.11 0.18 -5.18
CA ILE A 190 -26.47 -0.61 -4.11
C ILE A 190 -25.02 -0.92 -4.52
N HIS A 191 -24.09 -0.24 -3.86
CA HIS A 191 -22.66 -0.42 -4.07
C HIS A 191 -22.06 -1.39 -3.06
N LEU A 192 -20.89 -1.96 -3.38
CA LEU A 192 -20.14 -2.83 -2.47
C LEU A 192 -19.88 -2.13 -1.12
N SER A 193 -19.62 -0.82 -1.13
CA SER A 193 -19.46 0.00 0.08
C SER A 193 -20.61 -0.13 1.08
N ASP A 194 -21.83 -0.29 0.60
CA ASP A 194 -23.04 -0.27 1.44
C ASP A 194 -23.24 -1.59 2.22
N THR A 195 -22.54 -2.65 1.79
CA THR A 195 -22.58 -3.97 2.46
C THR A 195 -21.49 -4.18 3.48
N ILE A 196 -20.45 -3.34 3.47
CA ILE A 196 -19.33 -3.48 4.40
C ILE A 196 -19.74 -2.87 5.74
N SER A 197 -19.96 -3.73 6.72
CA SER A 197 -20.20 -3.30 8.09
C SER A 197 -19.02 -2.48 8.62
N ASN A 198 -19.30 -1.32 9.20
CA ASN A 198 -18.27 -0.47 9.78
C ASN A 198 -17.82 -1.07 11.12
N SER A 199 -16.65 -1.70 11.14
CA SER A 199 -16.07 -2.31 12.35
C SER A 199 -15.57 -1.29 13.38
N GLY A 200 -15.67 0.01 13.08
CA GLY A 200 -15.13 1.10 13.90
C GLY A 200 -16.17 2.06 14.50
N THR A 201 -17.47 1.91 14.21
CA THR A 201 -18.47 2.55 15.07
C THR A 201 -18.53 1.72 16.35
N GLU A 202 -17.76 2.12 17.36
CA GLU A 202 -17.98 1.71 18.73
C GLU A 202 -19.49 1.66 18.97
N ASP A 203 -20.03 0.44 19.13
CA ASP A 203 -21.44 0.20 19.44
C ASP A 203 -21.87 1.27 20.44
N ILE A 204 -22.81 2.12 20.04
CA ILE A 204 -23.38 3.12 20.96
C ILE A 204 -23.86 2.41 22.22
N GLU A 205 -24.36 1.17 22.07
CA GLU A 205 -24.67 0.25 23.15
C GLU A 205 -23.47 -0.03 24.06
N ARG A 206 -22.29 -0.37 23.52
CA ARG A 206 -21.08 -0.58 24.33
C ARG A 206 -20.66 0.68 25.08
N LYS A 207 -20.72 1.86 24.45
CA LYS A 207 -20.42 3.13 25.15
C LYS A 207 -21.38 3.38 26.30
N LEU A 208 -22.68 3.17 26.10
CA LEU A 208 -23.68 3.33 27.14
C LEU A 208 -23.46 2.32 28.29
N ILE A 209 -23.14 1.06 27.94
CA ILE A 209 -22.80 0.02 28.91
C ILE A 209 -21.54 0.43 29.71
N ASP A 210 -20.49 0.90 29.05
CA ASP A 210 -19.26 1.35 29.70
C ASP A 210 -19.51 2.55 30.64
N GLU A 211 -20.32 3.53 30.22
CA GLU A 211 -20.73 4.65 31.08
C GLU A 211 -21.51 4.19 32.31
N ASP A 212 -22.43 3.22 32.15
CA ASP A 212 -23.21 2.68 33.26
C ASP A 212 -22.36 1.81 34.19
N ILE A 213 -21.38 1.07 33.67
CA ILE A 213 -20.37 0.35 34.46
C ILE A 213 -19.54 1.35 35.28
N LEU A 214 -19.11 2.47 34.69
CA LEU A 214 -18.33 3.49 35.40
C LEU A 214 -19.14 4.13 36.53
N LYS A 215 -20.40 4.53 36.29
CA LYS A 215 -21.30 5.02 37.34
C LYS A 215 -21.47 4.00 38.46
N PHE A 216 -21.61 2.73 38.10
CA PHE A 216 -21.76 1.66 39.07
C PHE A 216 -20.50 1.48 39.93
N ILE A 217 -19.31 1.55 39.33
CA ILE A 217 -18.03 1.51 40.03
C ILE A 217 -17.92 2.70 41.00
N ASP A 218 -18.34 3.89 40.58
CA ASP A 218 -18.36 5.09 41.43
C ASP A 218 -19.24 4.89 42.66
N GLU A 219 -20.48 4.40 42.49
CA GLU A 219 -21.37 4.10 43.60
C GLU A 219 -20.79 3.06 44.57
N LEU A 220 -20.11 2.03 44.05
CA LEU A 220 -19.44 1.03 44.88
C LEU A 220 -18.30 1.63 45.69
N LEU A 221 -17.47 2.47 45.07
CA LEU A 221 -16.34 3.12 45.70
C LEU A 221 -16.79 4.11 46.78
N ASP A 222 -17.95 4.75 46.61
CA ASP A 222 -18.52 5.66 47.62
C ASP A 222 -19.00 4.95 48.89
N THR A 223 -19.20 3.62 48.87
CA THR A 223 -19.46 2.83 50.09
C THR A 223 -18.21 2.55 50.93
N LEU A 224 -17.03 2.94 50.43
CA LEU A 224 -15.75 2.77 51.10
C LEU A 224 -15.33 4.05 51.81
N SER A 225 -14.47 3.92 52.83
CA SER A 225 -13.88 5.13 53.44
C SER A 225 -12.98 5.86 52.43
N PRO A 226 -12.79 7.19 52.56
CA PRO A 226 -11.97 7.97 51.62
C PRO A 226 -10.55 7.39 51.43
N ARG A 227 -9.96 6.87 52.51
CA ARG A 227 -8.64 6.24 52.50
C ARG A 227 -8.63 4.90 51.77
N GLU A 228 -9.71 4.13 51.85
CA GLU A 228 -9.86 2.86 51.15
C GLU A 228 -10.14 3.07 49.65
N LYS A 229 -10.95 4.07 49.30
CA LYS A 229 -11.19 4.50 47.91
C LYS A 229 -9.89 4.92 47.23
N GLN A 230 -9.06 5.74 47.89
CA GLN A 230 -7.77 6.19 47.36
C GLN A 230 -6.78 5.04 47.11
N ILE A 231 -6.76 4.02 47.99
CA ILE A 231 -5.92 2.82 47.79
C ILE A 231 -6.30 2.09 46.50
N LEU A 232 -7.61 1.94 46.22
CA LEU A 232 -8.08 1.24 45.02
C LEU A 232 -7.87 2.05 43.74
N ILE A 233 -8.13 3.36 43.77
CA ILE A 233 -7.91 4.25 42.62
C ILE A 233 -6.45 4.15 42.16
N HIS A 234 -5.50 4.35 43.07
CA HIS A 234 -4.08 4.28 42.72
C HIS A 234 -3.62 2.86 42.36
N ARG A 235 -4.24 1.82 42.92
CA ARG A 235 -3.85 0.43 42.61
C ARG A 235 -4.25 0.00 41.21
N PHE A 236 -5.46 0.36 40.79
CA PHE A 236 -6.05 -0.04 39.51
C PHE A 236 -5.97 1.02 38.43
N GLY A 237 -5.51 2.23 38.74
CA GLY A 237 -5.41 3.32 37.76
C GLY A 237 -6.77 3.83 37.32
N LEU A 238 -7.71 4.00 38.26
CA LEU A 238 -9.04 4.51 37.94
C LEU A 238 -8.99 6.02 37.64
N TYR A 239 -9.94 6.51 36.84
CA TYR A 239 -10.02 7.92 36.40
C TYR A 239 -8.83 8.43 35.58
N GLY A 240 -8.18 7.53 34.82
CA GLY A 240 -7.08 7.90 33.92
C GLY A 240 -5.71 7.98 34.60
N GLU A 241 -5.59 7.51 35.84
CA GLU A 241 -4.29 7.32 36.48
C GLU A 241 -3.59 6.03 36.02
N GLU A 242 -2.26 5.97 36.10
CA GLU A 242 -1.54 4.71 35.90
C GLU A 242 -1.66 3.78 37.12
N PRO A 243 -1.79 2.45 36.92
CA PRO A 243 -1.85 1.49 38.01
C PRO A 243 -0.52 1.39 38.75
N LYS A 244 -0.54 1.59 40.07
CA LYS A 244 0.67 1.59 40.92
C LYS A 244 0.86 0.26 41.65
N THR A 245 2.11 -0.07 41.96
CA THR A 245 2.46 -1.26 42.76
C THR A 245 2.04 -1.10 44.23
N LEU A 246 1.89 -2.22 44.94
CA LEU A 246 1.57 -2.21 46.39
C LEU A 246 2.56 -1.39 47.23
N LYS A 247 3.83 -1.34 46.81
CA LYS A 247 4.88 -0.58 47.48
C LYS A 247 4.67 0.93 47.28
N GLU A 248 4.36 1.34 46.05
CA GLU A 248 4.11 2.74 45.70
C GLU A 248 2.82 3.27 46.35
N VAL A 249 1.74 2.48 46.32
CA VAL A 249 0.50 2.83 47.03
C VAL A 249 0.74 2.93 48.54
N GLY A 250 1.56 2.05 49.11
CA GLY A 250 1.95 2.10 50.52
C GLY A 250 2.72 3.38 50.88
N ASN A 251 3.64 3.81 50.02
CA ASN A 251 4.38 5.06 50.19
C ASN A 251 3.45 6.29 50.15
N ILE A 252 2.46 6.30 49.25
CA ILE A 252 1.49 7.40 49.10
C ILE A 252 0.58 7.51 50.33
N VAL A 253 0.09 6.37 50.84
CA VAL A 253 -0.91 6.32 51.93
C VAL A 253 -0.28 6.21 53.33
N GLY A 254 1.06 6.13 53.40
CA GLY A 254 1.83 6.06 54.63
C GLY A 254 1.70 4.74 55.39
N ILE A 255 1.60 3.61 54.68
CA ILE A 255 1.43 2.27 55.27
C ILE A 255 2.35 1.24 54.59
N SER A 256 2.62 0.13 55.29
CA SER A 256 3.48 -0.93 54.74
C SER A 256 2.83 -1.62 53.53
N ARG A 257 3.66 -2.13 52.62
CA ARG A 257 3.23 -2.92 51.45
C ARG A 257 2.25 -4.04 51.84
N GLU A 258 2.55 -4.77 52.91
CA GLU A 258 1.71 -5.88 53.37
C GLU A 258 0.37 -5.38 53.91
N ARG A 259 0.35 -4.20 54.54
CA ARG A 259 -0.91 -3.59 54.99
C ARG A 259 -1.79 -3.18 53.82
N VAL A 260 -1.22 -2.63 52.73
CA VAL A 260 -1.96 -2.34 51.49
C VAL A 260 -2.59 -3.62 50.93
N ARG A 261 -1.81 -4.71 50.85
CA ARG A 261 -2.28 -6.01 50.34
C ARG A 261 -3.46 -6.57 51.16
N GLN A 262 -3.37 -6.50 52.49
CA GLN A 262 -4.45 -6.94 53.38
C GLN A 262 -5.74 -6.11 53.17
N ILE A 263 -5.58 -4.78 53.03
CA ILE A 263 -6.71 -3.88 52.79
C ILE A 263 -7.34 -4.18 51.43
N GLU A 264 -6.55 -4.32 50.36
CA GLU A 264 -6.99 -4.66 49.01
C GLU A 264 -7.84 -5.95 49.00
N ILE A 265 -7.32 -7.06 49.55
CA ILE A 265 -8.03 -8.34 49.57
C ILE A 265 -9.38 -8.22 50.30
N ARG A 266 -9.39 -7.53 51.43
CA ARG A 266 -10.60 -7.30 52.23
C ARG A 266 -11.62 -6.43 51.49
N LEU A 267 -11.15 -5.37 50.82
CA LEU A 267 -11.98 -4.46 50.03
C LEU A 267 -12.56 -5.17 48.80
N LEU A 268 -11.76 -5.89 48.02
CA LEU A 268 -12.23 -6.65 46.87
C LEU A 268 -13.27 -7.71 47.28
N LYS A 269 -13.09 -8.35 48.44
CA LYS A 269 -14.09 -9.29 48.97
C LYS A 269 -15.40 -8.59 49.37
N LYS A 270 -15.33 -7.38 49.93
CA LYS A 270 -16.52 -6.56 50.27
C LYS A 270 -17.23 -6.09 49.00
N LEU A 271 -16.49 -5.54 48.04
CA LEU A 271 -16.99 -5.06 46.76
C LEU A 271 -17.62 -6.19 45.95
N ARG A 272 -17.00 -7.38 45.90
CA ARG A 272 -17.57 -8.56 45.23
C ARG A 272 -18.95 -8.94 45.79
N LYS A 273 -19.13 -8.91 47.11
CA LYS A 273 -20.44 -9.20 47.72
C LYS A 273 -21.50 -8.16 47.34
N LEU A 274 -21.13 -6.88 47.29
CA LEU A 274 -22.03 -5.79 46.89
C LEU A 274 -22.38 -5.86 45.40
N ALA A 275 -21.39 -6.18 44.56
CA ALA A 275 -21.52 -6.40 43.14
C ALA A 275 -22.50 -7.54 42.81
N THR A 276 -22.35 -8.71 43.44
CA THR A 276 -23.27 -9.84 43.22
C THR A 276 -24.69 -9.53 43.69
N LYS A 277 -24.84 -8.79 44.80
CA LYS A 277 -26.17 -8.37 45.29
C LYS A 277 -26.89 -7.42 44.32
N ARG A 278 -26.14 -6.58 43.60
CA ARG A 278 -26.65 -5.59 42.65
C ARG A 278 -26.62 -6.07 41.18
N LYS A 279 -26.24 -7.33 40.94
CA LYS A 279 -26.24 -7.98 39.61
C LYS A 279 -25.41 -7.27 38.53
N ILE A 280 -24.18 -6.84 38.83
CA ILE A 280 -23.26 -6.33 37.80
C ILE A 280 -23.03 -7.36 36.68
N GLU A 281 -23.15 -8.65 36.99
CA GLU A 281 -23.03 -9.75 36.01
C GLU A 281 -23.98 -9.59 34.81
N ASP A 282 -25.10 -8.88 34.98
CA ASP A 282 -26.05 -8.58 33.89
C ASP A 282 -25.57 -7.43 32.97
N LEU A 283 -24.66 -6.57 33.43
CA LEU A 283 -24.06 -5.47 32.65
C LEU A 283 -22.77 -5.88 31.92
N ILE A 284 -22.19 -7.02 32.29
CA ILE A 284 -20.94 -7.55 31.72
C ILE A 284 -21.21 -8.61 30.62
N ARG A 285 -22.46 -9.07 30.49
CA ARG A 285 -22.90 -10.03 29.47
C ARG A 285 -23.38 -9.33 28.21
#